data_AF-Q229D3-F1
#
_entry.id   AF-Q229D3-F1
#
_cell.length_a   1.000
_cell.length_b   1.000
_cell.length_c   1.000
_cell.angle_alpha   90.00
_cell.angle_beta   90.00
_cell.angle_gamma   90.00
#
_symmetry.space_group_name_H-M   'P 1'
#
loop_
_entity.id
_entity.type
_entity.pdbx_description
1 polymer ?
#
loop_
_entity_poly.entity_id
_entity_poly.type
_entity_poly.pdbx_seq_one_letter_code
_entity_poly.pdbx_strand_id
1 'polypeptide(L)'
;MNFVIGISIFVNLIIYSSAQQGNSVACSQPCNCSNQNCGTFPGFLWVQGVNTQCSINDCSAAPFPLTGLTDIFCGSCTPFQNAIYANSAGFACVASTQSCTSTQGWTNQNCQLCNSATPYANASLTGCVNCSSTSGLTDSVCAICNPSAPFASGDTTSCVNSSQSCSASSNVKDSDCAICFPLKPYANIAQTACKSVKCRGRDPKNPGWTDSDCKQCYSPGSKAKKDGSGCYNCFATSGMTNELCQVCFGTGTGAFQYANSLGTCVSVNCSKTSGWTDIDCQACNPSTPYSSKSGSICQSFPSNSRILVFSFISFLIFIF
;
A
#
# COMPACT_ATOMS: atom_id res chain seq x y z
N MET A 1 65.76 55.01 25.78
CA MET A 1 64.56 54.30 25.29
C MET A 1 64.27 54.79 23.88
N ASN A 2 64.68 54.02 22.87
CA ASN A 2 64.45 54.35 21.45
C ASN A 2 63.16 53.67 21.00
N PHE A 3 62.15 54.47 20.64
CA PHE A 3 60.87 54.00 20.12
C PHE A 3 60.96 54.02 18.59
N VAL A 4 61.15 52.86 17.98
CA VAL A 4 61.15 52.69 16.52
C VAL A 4 59.70 52.48 16.07
N ILE A 5 59.13 53.48 15.42
CA ILE A 5 57.79 53.42 14.81
C ILE A 5 57.93 52.73 13.45
N GLY A 6 57.62 51.43 13.40
CA GLY A 6 57.54 50.67 12.17
C GLY A 6 56.23 50.96 11.43
N ILE A 7 56.31 51.71 10.32
CA ILE A 7 55.20 51.95 9.42
C ILE A 7 54.96 50.67 8.60
N SER A 8 53.92 49.91 8.92
CA SER A 8 53.41 48.80 8.08
C SER A 8 52.65 49.38 6.90
N ILE A 9 53.29 49.38 5.73
CA ILE A 9 52.64 49.70 4.45
C ILE A 9 51.84 48.47 4.02
N PHE A 10 50.52 48.50 4.20
CA PHE A 10 49.61 47.56 3.56
C PHE A 10 49.51 47.91 2.07
N VAL A 11 50.30 47.23 1.24
CA VAL A 11 50.14 47.26 -0.21
C VAL A 11 48.84 46.50 -0.54
N ASN A 12 47.78 47.25 -0.86
CA ASN A 12 46.57 46.70 -1.44
C ASN A 12 46.92 46.18 -2.85
N LEU A 13 47.24 44.89 -2.93
CA LEU A 13 47.41 44.19 -4.19
C LEU A 13 46.01 44.05 -4.83
N ILE A 14 45.64 44.98 -5.71
CA ILE A 14 44.44 44.87 -6.53
C ILE A 14 44.69 43.76 -7.54
N ILE A 15 44.19 42.56 -7.25
CA ILE A 15 44.23 41.42 -8.16
C ILE A 15 43.18 41.70 -9.24
N TYR A 16 43.62 42.16 -10.42
CA TYR A 16 42.76 42.22 -11.60
C TYR A 16 42.49 40.78 -12.05
N SER A 17 41.33 40.21 -11.71
CA SER A 17 40.86 38.99 -12.35
C SER A 17 40.50 39.32 -13.79
N SER A 18 41.17 38.70 -14.75
CA SER A 18 40.77 38.80 -16.15
C SER A 18 39.33 38.30 -16.29
N ALA A 19 38.51 39.03 -17.06
CA ALA A 19 37.16 38.61 -17.39
C ALA A 19 37.16 37.14 -17.87
N GLN A 20 36.37 36.30 -17.21
CA GLN A 20 36.30 34.88 -17.52
C GLN A 20 35.01 34.63 -18.29
N GLN A 21 35.09 34.64 -19.62
CA GLN A 21 33.94 34.31 -20.45
C GLN A 21 33.42 32.91 -20.11
N GLY A 22 32.09 32.79 -19.96
CA GLY A 22 31.45 31.52 -19.68
C GLY A 22 31.49 30.55 -20.86
N ASN A 23 31.29 29.27 -20.57
CA ASN A 23 31.14 28.24 -21.58
C ASN A 23 29.81 28.43 -22.33
N SER A 24 29.78 27.95 -23.58
CA SER A 24 28.56 27.95 -24.39
C SER A 24 27.59 26.86 -23.91
N VAL A 25 26.33 27.23 -23.70
CA VAL A 25 25.24 26.37 -23.23
C VAL A 25 23.99 26.56 -24.10
N ALA A 26 23.16 25.52 -24.18
CA ALA A 26 21.88 25.59 -24.85
C ALA A 26 20.81 26.17 -23.90
N CYS A 27 20.23 27.31 -24.27
CA CYS A 27 19.05 27.87 -23.63
C CYS A 27 17.76 27.28 -24.23
N SER A 28 16.57 27.61 -23.71
CA SER A 28 15.32 26.98 -24.18
C SER A 28 15.00 27.22 -25.66
N GLN A 29 15.53 28.30 -26.25
CA GLN A 29 15.44 28.63 -27.66
C GLN A 29 16.85 28.87 -28.24
N PRO A 30 17.22 28.25 -29.37
CA PRO A 30 18.48 28.53 -30.07
C PRO A 30 18.60 30.00 -30.49
N CYS A 31 19.82 30.54 -30.53
CA CYS A 31 20.15 31.92 -30.95
C CYS A 31 19.52 33.07 -30.11
N ASN A 32 18.78 32.78 -29.05
CA ASN A 32 18.12 33.81 -28.24
C ASN A 32 18.75 33.88 -26.84
N CYS A 33 19.80 34.68 -26.68
CA CYS A 33 20.50 34.80 -25.39
C CYS A 33 19.87 35.83 -24.45
N SER A 34 18.54 35.89 -24.39
CA SER A 34 17.82 36.77 -23.46
C SER A 34 17.67 36.13 -22.08
N ASN A 35 17.52 36.98 -21.05
CA ASN A 35 17.27 36.55 -19.68
C ASN A 35 16.00 35.70 -19.51
N GLN A 36 15.00 35.87 -20.40
CA GLN A 36 13.78 35.05 -20.40
C GLN A 36 14.06 33.61 -20.87
N ASN A 37 15.05 33.43 -21.74
CA ASN A 37 15.36 32.16 -22.37
C ASN A 37 16.47 31.37 -21.64
N CYS A 38 17.43 32.07 -21.04
CA CYS A 38 18.58 31.48 -20.35
C CYS A 38 18.49 31.61 -18.82
N GLY A 39 17.47 32.29 -18.30
CA GLY A 39 17.34 32.62 -16.88
C GLY A 39 17.93 34.00 -16.54
N THR A 40 17.39 34.59 -15.46
CA THR A 40 17.80 35.92 -14.99
C THR A 40 18.68 35.78 -13.76
N PHE A 41 19.93 36.23 -13.86
CA PHE A 41 20.90 36.21 -12.77
C PHE A 41 21.46 37.63 -12.56
N PRO A 42 21.16 38.28 -11.42
CA PRO A 42 21.59 39.66 -11.19
C PRO A 42 23.09 39.86 -11.38
N GLY A 43 23.48 40.84 -12.20
CA GLY A 43 24.89 41.17 -12.49
C GLY A 43 25.54 40.33 -13.60
N PHE A 44 24.86 39.32 -14.14
CA PHE A 44 25.36 38.52 -15.25
C PHE A 44 24.61 38.86 -16.54
N LEU A 45 25.34 38.93 -17.66
CA LEU A 45 24.80 39.21 -18.98
C LEU A 45 25.03 38.02 -19.91
N TRP A 46 23.96 37.54 -20.53
CA TRP A 46 24.01 36.53 -21.59
C TRP A 46 24.40 37.16 -22.93
N VAL A 47 25.29 36.49 -23.64
CA VAL A 47 25.76 36.87 -24.98
C VAL A 47 25.73 35.66 -25.92
N GLN A 48 25.72 35.93 -27.22
CA GLN A 48 25.77 34.88 -28.24
C GLN A 48 27.13 34.17 -28.20
N GLY A 49 27.09 32.86 -27.96
CA GLY A 49 28.24 31.97 -28.01
C GLY A 49 28.42 31.31 -29.38
N VAL A 50 29.12 30.18 -29.43
CA VAL A 50 29.35 29.41 -30.66
C VAL A 50 28.11 28.59 -31.05
N ASN A 51 27.93 28.28 -32.34
CA ASN A 51 26.93 27.32 -32.84
C ASN A 51 25.51 27.51 -32.26
N THR A 52 24.98 28.74 -32.28
CA THR A 52 23.62 29.09 -31.79
C THR A 52 23.41 28.98 -30.27
N GLN A 53 24.45 28.66 -29.50
CA GLN A 53 24.42 28.60 -28.04
C GLN A 53 24.65 29.98 -27.40
N CYS A 54 24.44 30.08 -26.10
CA CYS A 54 24.62 31.29 -25.31
C CYS A 54 25.69 31.09 -24.25
N SER A 55 26.37 32.16 -23.86
CA SER A 55 27.27 32.13 -22.70
C SER A 55 27.12 33.39 -21.87
N ILE A 56 27.51 33.32 -20.60
CA ILE A 56 27.66 34.50 -19.76
C ILE A 56 28.92 35.24 -20.20
N ASN A 57 28.80 36.54 -20.45
CA ASN A 57 29.89 37.37 -20.97
C ASN A 57 31.13 37.35 -20.07
N ASP A 58 30.91 37.40 -18.75
CA ASP A 58 31.96 37.36 -17.74
C ASP A 58 31.42 36.75 -16.44
N CYS A 59 31.92 35.57 -16.09
CA CYS A 59 31.55 34.84 -14.87
C CYS A 59 32.12 35.48 -13.60
N SER A 60 32.98 36.49 -13.72
CA SER A 60 33.51 37.28 -12.59
C SER A 60 32.79 38.63 -12.42
N ALA A 61 31.78 38.94 -13.26
CA ALA A 61 31.09 40.23 -13.25
C ALA A 61 30.31 40.52 -11.96
N ALA A 62 29.93 39.48 -11.20
CA ALA A 62 29.22 39.59 -9.94
C ALA A 62 29.53 38.40 -9.02
N PRO A 63 29.23 38.50 -7.71
CA PRO A 63 29.31 37.35 -6.80
C PRO A 63 28.46 36.18 -7.29
N PHE A 64 28.96 34.96 -7.11
CA PHE A 64 28.25 33.75 -7.54
C PHE A 64 26.89 33.64 -6.82
N PRO A 65 25.77 33.38 -7.54
CA PRO A 65 24.45 33.29 -6.92
C PRO A 65 24.37 32.15 -5.91
N LEU A 66 23.74 32.41 -4.76
CA LEU A 66 23.56 31.42 -3.69
C LEU A 66 22.27 30.61 -3.82
N THR A 67 21.34 31.04 -4.67
CA THR A 67 20.03 30.42 -4.86
C THR A 67 19.56 30.56 -6.30
N GLY A 68 18.60 29.73 -6.71
CA GLY A 68 18.01 29.78 -8.05
C GLY A 68 18.97 29.34 -9.16
N LEU A 69 20.03 28.61 -8.83
CA LEU A 69 20.95 28.06 -9.82
C LEU A 69 20.24 27.03 -10.70
N THR A 70 20.63 27.02 -11.98
CA THR A 70 20.14 26.08 -12.99
C THR A 70 21.32 25.45 -13.73
N ASP A 71 21.09 24.31 -14.37
CA ASP A 71 22.11 23.67 -15.23
C ASP A 71 22.62 24.61 -16.32
N ILE A 72 21.76 25.52 -16.81
CA ILE A 72 22.14 26.53 -17.81
C ILE A 72 23.20 27.48 -17.23
N PHE A 73 22.97 28.01 -16.02
CA PHE A 73 23.93 28.88 -15.36
C PHE A 73 25.21 28.14 -14.96
N CYS A 74 25.07 26.99 -14.31
CA CYS A 74 26.21 26.18 -13.87
C CYS A 74 27.07 25.70 -15.04
N GLY A 75 26.45 25.34 -16.16
CA GLY A 75 27.14 24.97 -17.38
C GLY A 75 27.94 26.12 -17.98
N SER A 76 27.41 27.35 -17.93
CA SER A 76 28.10 28.52 -18.48
C SER A 76 29.20 29.03 -17.53
N CYS A 77 28.89 29.21 -16.25
CA CYS A 77 29.83 29.64 -15.23
C CYS A 77 30.12 28.52 -14.24
N THR A 78 31.05 27.63 -14.60
CA THR A 78 31.47 26.51 -13.75
C THR A 78 32.37 27.00 -12.60
N PRO A 79 31.95 26.93 -11.33
CA PRO A 79 32.76 27.43 -10.20
C PRO A 79 34.01 26.57 -9.93
N PHE A 80 33.98 25.30 -10.35
CA PHE A 80 35.11 24.38 -10.30
C PHE A 80 34.95 23.30 -11.38
N GLN A 81 35.99 22.48 -11.57
CA GLN A 81 36.05 21.51 -12.67
C GLN A 81 34.84 20.58 -12.68
N ASN A 82 34.19 20.47 -13.85
CA ASN A 82 33.02 19.63 -14.12
C ASN A 82 31.73 19.96 -13.33
N ALA A 83 31.68 21.05 -12.57
CA ALA A 83 30.50 21.48 -11.82
C ALA A 83 29.45 22.17 -12.72
N ILE A 84 28.93 21.43 -13.70
CA ILE A 84 28.07 21.96 -14.77
C ILE A 84 26.57 21.83 -14.47
N TYR A 85 26.18 21.09 -13.43
CA TYR A 85 24.78 20.88 -13.07
C TYR A 85 24.44 21.57 -11.76
N ALA A 86 23.25 22.16 -11.65
CA ALA A 86 22.75 22.65 -10.36
C ALA A 86 22.27 21.49 -9.50
N ASN A 87 22.51 21.51 -8.20
CA ASN A 87 21.91 20.56 -7.27
C ASN A 87 20.38 20.75 -7.20
N SER A 88 19.66 19.77 -6.65
CA SER A 88 18.20 19.80 -6.62
C SER A 88 17.60 20.96 -5.82
N ALA A 89 18.35 21.51 -4.86
CA ALA A 89 17.97 22.67 -4.08
C ALA A 89 18.23 24.01 -4.80
N GLY A 90 18.97 24.01 -5.91
CA GLY A 90 19.35 25.23 -6.64
C GLY A 90 20.32 26.14 -5.88
N PHE A 91 21.12 25.58 -4.96
CA PHE A 91 22.04 26.32 -4.10
C PHE A 91 23.52 26.15 -4.46
N ALA A 92 23.87 25.09 -5.19
CA ALA A 92 25.25 24.87 -5.63
C ALA A 92 25.30 24.20 -7.01
N CYS A 93 26.38 24.46 -7.75
CA CYS A 93 26.74 23.67 -8.91
C CYS A 93 27.57 22.46 -8.48
N VAL A 94 27.34 21.29 -9.07
CA VAL A 94 27.89 20.01 -8.63
C VAL A 94 28.48 19.22 -9.80
N ALA A 95 29.56 18.48 -9.51
CA ALA A 95 30.27 17.66 -10.50
C ALA A 95 29.62 16.28 -10.70
N SER A 96 28.30 16.26 -10.88
CA SER A 96 27.56 15.03 -11.20
C SER A 96 27.80 14.60 -12.65
N THR A 97 27.67 13.31 -12.95
CA THR A 97 27.76 12.83 -14.34
C THR A 97 26.49 13.05 -15.15
N GLN A 98 25.40 13.50 -14.51
CA GLN A 98 24.12 13.82 -15.14
C GLN A 98 23.44 14.99 -14.44
N SER A 99 22.44 15.59 -15.09
CA SER A 99 21.60 16.63 -14.50
C SER A 99 20.89 16.14 -13.23
N CYS A 100 20.85 16.99 -12.21
CA CYS A 100 20.15 16.67 -10.96
C CYS A 100 18.62 16.70 -11.08
N THR A 101 18.09 17.11 -12.24
CA THR A 101 16.67 16.99 -12.59
C THR A 101 16.38 15.76 -13.47
N SER A 102 17.37 14.89 -13.69
CA SER A 102 17.17 13.64 -14.43
C SER A 102 16.14 12.74 -13.74
N THR A 103 15.38 11.98 -14.53
CA THR A 103 14.36 11.03 -14.04
C THR A 103 14.85 9.59 -14.03
N GLN A 104 16.06 9.32 -14.56
CA GLN A 104 16.64 7.98 -14.72
C GLN A 104 18.17 8.01 -14.61
N GLY A 105 18.79 6.83 -14.49
CA GLY A 105 20.25 6.68 -14.48
C GLY A 105 20.92 7.09 -13.17
N TRP A 106 20.16 7.27 -12.09
CA TRP A 106 20.72 7.69 -10.80
C TRP A 106 21.72 6.67 -10.25
N THR A 107 22.87 7.18 -9.83
CA THR A 107 23.91 6.43 -9.12
C THR A 107 24.07 7.01 -7.72
N ASN A 108 24.63 6.26 -6.77
CA ASN A 108 24.90 6.77 -5.42
C ASN A 108 25.78 8.03 -5.47
N GLN A 109 26.77 8.07 -6.35
CA GLN A 109 27.63 9.24 -6.53
C GLN A 109 26.83 10.47 -6.99
N ASN A 110 25.93 10.30 -7.97
CA ASN A 110 25.07 11.39 -8.42
C ASN A 110 24.09 11.83 -7.32
N CYS A 111 23.51 10.89 -6.57
CA CYS A 111 22.62 11.21 -5.46
C CYS A 111 23.33 12.01 -4.35
N GLN A 112 24.53 11.61 -3.94
CA GLN A 112 25.33 12.33 -2.94
C GLN A 112 25.63 13.78 -3.35
N LEU A 113 25.92 14.00 -4.64
CA LEU A 113 26.23 15.32 -5.17
C LEU A 113 24.97 16.17 -5.35
N CYS A 114 23.92 15.61 -5.94
CA CYS A 114 22.70 16.32 -6.27
C CYS A 114 21.75 16.53 -5.10
N ASN A 115 21.73 15.60 -4.12
CA ASN A 115 20.72 15.51 -3.08
C ASN A 115 21.34 15.12 -1.72
N SER A 116 21.76 16.11 -0.93
CA SER A 116 22.35 15.87 0.39
C SER A 116 21.41 15.14 1.37
N ALA A 117 20.10 15.35 1.24
CA ALA A 117 19.08 14.70 2.09
C ALA A 117 18.78 13.25 1.67
N THR A 118 19.06 12.86 0.42
CA THR A 118 18.78 11.53 -0.13
C THR A 118 20.00 11.04 -0.90
N PRO A 119 21.06 10.57 -0.23
CA PRO A 119 22.34 10.33 -0.88
C PRO A 119 22.46 8.99 -1.62
N TYR A 120 21.44 8.13 -1.62
CA TYR A 120 21.53 6.80 -2.24
C TYR A 120 20.59 6.68 -3.43
N ALA A 121 20.99 6.04 -4.51
CA ALA A 121 20.09 5.77 -5.64
C ALA A 121 19.08 4.69 -5.26
N ASN A 122 17.84 4.83 -5.74
CA ASN A 122 16.83 3.79 -5.59
C ASN A 122 17.13 2.58 -6.51
N ALA A 123 16.51 1.43 -6.26
CA ALA A 123 16.77 0.20 -7.01
C ALA A 123 16.35 0.28 -8.49
N SER A 124 15.39 1.15 -8.80
CA SER A 124 14.92 1.42 -10.16
C SER A 124 15.77 2.44 -10.91
N LEU A 125 16.79 3.03 -10.26
CA LEU A 125 17.64 4.10 -10.78
C LEU A 125 16.86 5.36 -11.24
N THR A 126 15.64 5.56 -10.73
CA THR A 126 14.74 6.66 -11.11
C THR A 126 14.77 7.83 -10.13
N GLY A 127 15.45 7.69 -9.01
CA GLY A 127 15.59 8.74 -8.02
C GLY A 127 16.53 8.36 -6.88
N CYS A 128 16.53 9.18 -5.85
CA CYS A 128 17.38 9.01 -4.68
C CYS A 128 16.57 8.82 -3.40
N VAL A 129 17.13 8.13 -2.41
CA VAL A 129 16.51 7.76 -1.14
C VAL A 129 17.42 8.10 0.04
N ASN A 130 16.82 8.21 1.23
CA ASN A 130 17.50 8.47 2.48
C ASN A 130 17.49 7.22 3.38
N CYS A 131 18.66 6.63 3.63
CA CYS A 131 18.81 5.47 4.51
C CYS A 131 18.76 5.80 6.00
N SER A 132 18.74 7.09 6.36
CA SER A 132 18.55 7.57 7.72
C SER A 132 17.11 8.01 8.00
N SER A 133 16.18 7.79 7.07
CA SER A 133 14.77 8.10 7.30
C SER A 133 14.19 7.20 8.40
N THR A 134 13.40 7.79 9.29
CA THR A 134 12.68 7.09 10.37
C THR A 134 11.18 6.94 10.07
N SER A 135 10.73 7.36 8.89
CA SER A 135 9.33 7.26 8.45
C SER A 135 9.23 7.13 6.93
N GLY A 136 8.11 6.61 6.45
CA GLY A 136 7.87 6.45 5.01
C GLY A 136 8.82 5.46 4.35
N LEU A 137 9.38 4.53 5.11
CA LEU A 137 10.22 3.46 4.56
C LEU A 137 9.36 2.52 3.71
N THR A 138 9.90 2.13 2.56
CA THR A 138 9.32 1.14 1.65
C THR A 138 10.28 -0.05 1.53
N ASP A 139 9.79 -1.18 1.05
CA ASP A 139 10.64 -2.35 0.77
C ASP A 139 11.81 -2.00 -0.17
N SER A 140 11.57 -1.12 -1.16
CA SER A 140 12.63 -0.66 -2.06
C SER A 140 13.71 0.17 -1.35
N VAL A 141 13.34 1.00 -0.37
CA VAL A 141 14.32 1.73 0.45
C VAL A 141 15.06 0.76 1.37
N CYS A 142 14.35 -0.15 2.03
CA CYS A 142 14.95 -1.12 2.95
C CYS A 142 15.90 -2.09 2.26
N ALA A 143 15.58 -2.59 1.08
CA ALA A 143 16.45 -3.48 0.31
C ALA A 143 17.81 -2.83 -0.04
N ILE A 144 17.85 -1.51 -0.18
CA ILE A 144 19.06 -0.74 -0.50
C ILE A 144 19.82 -0.38 0.77
N CYS A 145 19.10 0.14 1.75
CA CYS A 145 19.66 0.71 2.97
C CYS A 145 20.02 -0.33 4.02
N ASN A 146 19.32 -1.46 4.03
CA ASN A 146 19.53 -2.55 4.96
C ASN A 146 19.25 -3.91 4.29
N PRO A 147 20.18 -4.42 3.46
CA PRO A 147 19.96 -5.64 2.68
C PRO A 147 19.68 -6.90 3.51
N SER A 148 20.11 -6.93 4.79
CA SER A 148 19.82 -8.05 5.71
C SER A 148 18.41 -7.97 6.32
N ALA A 149 17.70 -6.86 6.13
CA ALA A 149 16.34 -6.60 6.59
C ALA A 149 15.57 -5.86 5.48
N PRO A 150 15.30 -6.49 4.33
CA PRO A 150 14.93 -5.80 3.10
C PRO A 150 13.47 -5.30 3.05
N PHE A 151 12.65 -5.56 4.07
CA PHE A 151 11.24 -5.21 4.07
C PHE A 151 10.95 -4.06 5.04
N ALA A 152 10.08 -3.14 4.68
CA ALA A 152 9.63 -2.10 5.59
C ALA A 152 8.65 -2.69 6.62
N SER A 153 8.74 -2.25 7.87
CA SER A 153 7.78 -2.60 8.91
C SER A 153 6.38 -2.08 8.57
N GLY A 154 5.36 -2.66 9.20
CA GLY A 154 3.96 -2.32 8.93
C GLY A 154 3.55 -0.88 9.25
N ASP A 155 4.33 -0.18 10.08
CA ASP A 155 4.19 1.24 10.41
C ASP A 155 5.14 2.14 9.60
N THR A 156 5.95 1.56 8.71
CA THR A 156 6.91 2.24 7.82
C THR A 156 8.05 2.98 8.54
N THR A 157 8.34 2.62 9.79
CA THR A 157 9.35 3.31 10.62
C THR A 157 10.69 2.57 10.71
N SER A 158 10.73 1.28 10.35
CA SER A 158 11.94 0.47 10.41
C SER A 158 12.04 -0.53 9.24
N CYS A 159 13.24 -1.06 9.01
CA CYS A 159 13.50 -2.15 8.08
C CYS A 159 13.64 -3.45 8.86
N VAL A 160 12.98 -4.51 8.40
CA VAL A 160 12.83 -5.77 9.12
C VAL A 160 13.18 -6.99 8.27
N ASN A 161 13.73 -8.02 8.93
CA ASN A 161 14.09 -9.29 8.30
C ASN A 161 12.95 -10.30 8.42
N SER A 162 11.84 -10.04 7.73
CA SER A 162 10.75 -10.99 7.57
C SER A 162 11.02 -11.93 6.39
N SER A 163 10.34 -13.08 6.33
CA SER A 163 10.46 -13.99 5.18
C SER A 163 9.75 -13.47 3.92
N GLN A 164 8.92 -12.43 4.05
CA GLN A 164 8.20 -11.76 2.97
C GLN A 164 7.90 -10.29 3.32
N SER A 165 7.41 -9.53 2.35
CA SER A 165 6.97 -8.14 2.58
C SER A 165 5.91 -8.05 3.68
N CYS A 166 6.00 -7.04 4.54
CA CYS A 166 4.98 -6.75 5.57
C CYS A 166 3.65 -6.27 4.98
N SER A 167 3.62 -5.92 3.69
CA SER A 167 2.39 -5.63 2.93
C SER A 167 1.79 -6.85 2.22
N ALA A 168 2.40 -8.03 2.37
CA ALA A 168 1.89 -9.24 1.73
C ALA A 168 0.49 -9.62 2.25
N SER A 169 -0.38 -10.02 1.33
CA SER A 169 -1.79 -10.36 1.60
C SER A 169 -2.08 -11.86 1.60
N SER A 170 -1.04 -12.70 1.53
CA SER A 170 -1.16 -14.16 1.49
C SER A 170 0.07 -14.82 2.11
N ASN A 171 -0.10 -16.07 2.57
CA ASN A 171 0.95 -16.89 3.19
C ASN A 171 1.64 -16.26 4.41
N VAL A 172 0.99 -15.27 5.05
CA VAL A 172 1.50 -14.60 6.24
C VAL A 172 1.61 -15.59 7.40
N LYS A 173 2.76 -15.63 8.07
CA LYS A 173 3.01 -16.47 9.25
C LYS A 173 3.11 -15.62 10.52
N ASP A 174 2.93 -16.26 11.67
CA ASP A 174 3.12 -15.61 12.98
C ASP A 174 4.53 -15.01 13.11
N SER A 175 5.56 -15.69 12.58
CA SER A 175 6.93 -15.16 12.57
C SER A 175 7.06 -13.85 11.78
N ASP A 176 6.36 -13.73 10.66
CA ASP A 176 6.34 -12.50 9.87
C ASP A 176 5.56 -11.42 10.59
N CYS A 177 4.40 -11.76 11.15
CA CYS A 177 3.57 -10.83 11.91
C CYS A 177 4.29 -10.24 13.13
N ALA A 178 4.99 -11.06 13.91
CA ALA A 178 5.72 -10.61 15.09
C ALA A 178 6.84 -9.60 14.74
N ILE A 179 7.45 -9.78 13.56
CA ILE A 179 8.52 -8.91 13.06
C ILE A 179 7.93 -7.64 12.43
N CYS A 180 6.92 -7.78 11.59
CA CYS A 180 6.31 -6.68 10.83
C CYS A 180 5.38 -5.78 11.67
N PHE A 181 4.68 -6.36 12.65
CA PHE A 181 3.63 -5.71 13.43
C PHE A 181 3.72 -6.15 14.91
N PRO A 182 4.56 -5.51 15.74
CA PRO A 182 4.76 -5.91 17.13
C PRO A 182 3.48 -5.97 17.98
N LEU A 183 2.47 -5.13 17.67
CA LEU A 183 1.16 -5.12 18.34
C LEU A 183 0.17 -6.16 17.78
N LYS A 184 0.51 -6.84 16.68
CA LYS A 184 -0.32 -7.83 16.00
C LYS A 184 0.53 -9.04 15.59
N PRO A 185 1.11 -9.80 16.53
CA PRO A 185 2.16 -10.77 16.22
C PRO A 185 1.65 -12.10 15.63
N TYR A 186 0.34 -12.26 15.37
CA TYR A 186 -0.23 -13.53 14.94
C TYR A 186 -0.93 -13.43 13.60
N ALA A 187 -0.74 -14.41 12.72
CA ALA A 187 -1.49 -14.51 11.48
C ALA A 187 -2.91 -15.03 11.74
N ASN A 188 -3.87 -14.56 10.96
CA ASN A 188 -5.20 -15.16 10.91
C ASN A 188 -5.15 -16.56 10.27
N ILE A 189 -6.25 -17.32 10.38
CA ILE A 189 -6.32 -18.70 9.86
C ILE A 189 -6.09 -18.76 8.35
N ALA A 190 -6.63 -17.77 7.62
CA ALA A 190 -6.47 -17.62 6.18
C ALA A 190 -5.07 -17.17 5.73
N GLN A 191 -4.18 -16.79 6.65
CA GLN A 191 -2.83 -16.29 6.37
C GLN A 191 -2.79 -15.06 5.46
N THR A 192 -3.79 -14.19 5.60
CA THR A 192 -3.95 -12.97 4.79
C THR A 192 -3.69 -11.70 5.59
N ALA A 193 -3.66 -11.77 6.93
CA ALA A 193 -3.48 -10.60 7.78
C ALA A 193 -2.96 -10.94 9.17
N CYS A 194 -2.29 -9.97 9.78
CA CYS A 194 -1.82 -10.02 11.17
C CYS A 194 -2.87 -9.50 12.18
N LYS A 195 -2.91 -10.10 13.36
CA LYS A 195 -3.89 -9.92 14.43
C LYS A 195 -3.21 -9.92 15.80
N SER A 196 -3.85 -9.29 16.79
CA SER A 196 -3.36 -9.27 18.18
C SER A 196 -3.68 -10.55 18.95
N VAL A 197 -4.56 -11.40 18.41
CA VAL A 197 -5.00 -12.66 19.02
C VAL A 197 -4.34 -13.84 18.33
N LYS A 198 -3.81 -14.79 19.12
CA LYS A 198 -3.24 -16.04 18.59
C LYS A 198 -4.35 -16.93 18.03
N CYS A 199 -4.34 -17.12 16.72
CA CYS A 199 -5.36 -17.89 16.01
C CYS A 199 -5.02 -19.37 15.88
N ARG A 200 -3.76 -19.70 15.57
CA ARG A 200 -3.29 -21.09 15.41
C ARG A 200 -2.69 -21.61 16.71
N GLY A 201 -3.01 -22.87 17.06
CA GLY A 201 -2.45 -23.51 18.26
C GLY A 201 -2.80 -22.78 19.56
N ARG A 202 -3.98 -22.16 19.61
CA ARG A 202 -4.57 -21.68 20.86
C ARG A 202 -5.00 -22.89 21.68
N ASP A 203 -4.65 -22.90 22.96
CA ASP A 203 -5.05 -23.96 23.88
C ASP A 203 -6.59 -23.95 24.01
N PRO A 204 -7.30 -25.04 23.68
CA PRO A 204 -8.75 -25.13 23.89
C PRO A 204 -9.16 -24.93 25.35
N LYS A 205 -8.24 -25.11 26.31
CA LYS A 205 -8.51 -25.03 27.75
C LYS A 205 -8.30 -23.64 28.36
N ASN A 206 -7.78 -22.64 27.63
CA ASN A 206 -7.49 -21.31 28.20
C ASN A 206 -7.32 -20.21 27.13
N PRO A 207 -7.97 -19.03 27.21
CA PRO A 207 -9.37 -18.77 27.56
C PRO A 207 -10.25 -19.07 26.34
N GLY A 208 -11.48 -19.55 26.55
CA GLY A 208 -12.42 -19.89 25.47
C GLY A 208 -12.49 -18.80 24.40
N TRP A 209 -12.63 -19.21 23.14
CA TRP A 209 -12.81 -18.28 22.03
C TRP A 209 -13.92 -17.28 22.32
N THR A 210 -13.69 -15.99 22.07
CA THR A 210 -14.72 -14.96 22.10
C THR A 210 -15.16 -14.60 20.68
N ASP A 211 -16.34 -13.98 20.52
CA ASP A 211 -16.80 -13.47 19.21
C ASP A 211 -15.77 -12.51 18.58
N SER A 212 -15.09 -11.71 19.41
CA SER A 212 -14.02 -10.81 18.97
C SER A 212 -12.84 -11.59 18.39
N ASP A 213 -12.41 -12.66 19.05
CA ASP A 213 -11.34 -13.53 18.58
C ASP A 213 -11.72 -14.21 17.26
N CYS A 214 -12.94 -14.73 17.18
CA CYS A 214 -13.45 -15.40 15.99
C CYS A 214 -13.48 -14.46 14.78
N LYS A 215 -13.96 -13.24 14.98
CA LYS A 215 -13.95 -12.20 13.95
C LYS A 215 -12.53 -11.85 13.49
N GLN A 216 -11.57 -11.81 14.41
CA GLN A 216 -10.17 -11.52 14.07
C GLN A 216 -9.50 -12.68 13.32
N CYS A 217 -9.74 -13.91 13.74
CA CYS A 217 -9.00 -15.08 13.28
C CYS A 217 -9.56 -15.74 12.02
N TYR A 218 -10.86 -15.70 11.79
CA TYR A 218 -11.49 -16.42 10.68
C TYR A 218 -12.00 -15.46 9.61
N SER A 219 -13.13 -14.81 9.87
CA SER A 219 -13.78 -13.91 8.94
C SER A 219 -14.73 -13.00 9.71
N PRO A 220 -15.11 -11.83 9.13
CA PRO A 220 -16.26 -11.08 9.62
C PRO A 220 -17.43 -12.04 9.87
N GLY A 221 -18.15 -11.84 10.99
CA GLY A 221 -19.31 -12.61 11.45
C GLY A 221 -19.09 -14.07 11.85
N SER A 222 -17.85 -14.54 11.98
CA SER A 222 -17.61 -15.76 12.78
C SER A 222 -17.94 -15.49 14.26
N LYS A 223 -18.57 -16.44 14.93
CA LYS A 223 -18.94 -16.35 16.36
C LYS A 223 -18.30 -17.46 17.18
N ALA A 224 -18.07 -17.22 18.45
CA ALA A 224 -17.59 -18.23 19.37
C ALA A 224 -18.65 -19.30 19.65
N LYS A 225 -18.17 -20.53 19.86
CA LYS A 225 -19.00 -21.60 20.43
C LYS A 225 -19.32 -21.30 21.89
N LYS A 226 -20.47 -21.77 22.37
CA LYS A 226 -20.88 -21.58 23.79
C LYS A 226 -19.91 -22.21 24.79
N ASP A 227 -19.27 -23.31 24.41
CA ASP A 227 -18.25 -24.02 25.20
C ASP A 227 -16.86 -23.36 25.10
N GLY A 228 -16.71 -22.31 24.29
CA GLY A 228 -15.44 -21.64 24.03
C GLY A 228 -14.42 -22.49 23.25
N SER A 229 -14.78 -23.67 22.74
CA SER A 229 -13.83 -24.61 22.11
C SER A 229 -13.39 -24.19 20.71
N GLY A 230 -14.05 -23.20 20.11
CA GLY A 230 -13.75 -22.75 18.76
C GLY A 230 -14.68 -21.66 18.27
N CYS A 231 -14.71 -21.51 16.94
CA CYS A 231 -15.57 -20.57 16.24
C CYS A 231 -16.50 -21.28 15.25
N TYR A 232 -17.67 -20.71 15.04
CA TYR A 232 -18.62 -21.05 13.99
C TYR A 232 -18.54 -20.05 12.84
N ASN A 233 -18.66 -20.56 11.61
CA ASN A 233 -18.80 -19.72 10.43
C ASN A 233 -20.28 -19.44 10.16
N CYS A 234 -20.76 -18.27 10.60
CA CYS A 234 -22.16 -17.87 10.40
C CYS A 234 -22.53 -17.50 8.95
N PHE A 235 -21.56 -17.53 8.02
CA PHE A 235 -21.78 -17.37 6.58
C PHE A 235 -21.83 -18.71 5.82
N ALA A 236 -21.75 -19.84 6.51
CA ALA A 236 -21.96 -21.13 5.87
C ALA A 236 -23.38 -21.20 5.28
N THR A 237 -23.48 -21.53 4.00
CA THR A 237 -24.76 -21.65 3.28
C THR A 237 -25.36 -23.05 3.38
N SER A 238 -24.60 -24.03 3.87
CA SER A 238 -25.01 -25.42 4.08
C SER A 238 -24.35 -26.02 5.32
N GLY A 239 -24.87 -27.15 5.78
CA GLY A 239 -24.34 -27.89 6.93
C GLY A 239 -24.55 -27.23 8.30
N MET A 240 -25.36 -26.17 8.39
CA MET A 240 -25.75 -25.59 9.67
C MET A 240 -26.69 -26.55 10.44
N THR A 241 -26.60 -26.49 11.76
CA THR A 241 -27.51 -27.17 12.70
C THR A 241 -28.40 -26.13 13.38
N ASN A 242 -29.49 -26.57 14.04
CA ASN A 242 -30.33 -25.66 14.83
C ASN A 242 -29.51 -24.87 15.86
N GLU A 243 -28.57 -25.53 16.54
CA GLU A 243 -27.68 -24.87 17.51
C GLU A 243 -26.82 -23.78 16.86
N LEU A 244 -26.23 -24.08 15.68
CA LEU A 244 -25.47 -23.12 14.90
C LEU A 244 -26.31 -21.92 14.48
N CYS A 245 -27.51 -22.18 13.97
CA CYS A 245 -28.44 -21.15 13.53
C CYS A 245 -28.85 -20.24 14.70
N GLN A 246 -29.14 -20.79 15.87
CA GLN A 246 -29.44 -20.01 17.09
C GLN A 246 -28.27 -19.12 17.51
N VAL A 247 -27.03 -19.65 17.50
CA VAL A 247 -25.85 -18.85 17.87
C VAL A 247 -25.63 -17.72 16.86
N CYS A 248 -25.78 -18.00 15.57
CA CYS A 248 -25.51 -17.05 14.50
C CYS A 248 -26.60 -15.97 14.38
N PHE A 249 -27.88 -16.34 14.44
CA PHE A 249 -29.01 -15.46 14.11
C PHE A 249 -29.93 -15.13 15.30
N GLY A 250 -29.65 -15.69 16.48
CA GLY A 250 -30.44 -15.47 17.70
C GLY A 250 -31.63 -16.41 17.84
N THR A 251 -32.36 -16.30 18.95
CA THR A 251 -33.50 -17.17 19.31
C THR A 251 -34.85 -16.43 19.34
N GLY A 252 -34.87 -15.15 18.99
CA GLY A 252 -36.08 -14.33 18.99
C GLY A 252 -37.13 -14.78 17.97
N THR A 253 -38.36 -14.30 18.11
CA THR A 253 -39.42 -14.50 17.11
C THR A 253 -38.98 -13.94 15.76
N GLY A 254 -39.08 -14.75 14.71
CA GLY A 254 -38.61 -14.39 13.36
C GLY A 254 -37.11 -14.55 13.13
N ALA A 255 -36.31 -14.96 14.14
CA ALA A 255 -34.90 -15.27 13.95
C ALA A 255 -34.72 -16.55 13.12
N PHE A 256 -33.67 -16.59 12.30
CA PHE A 256 -33.28 -17.74 11.48
C PHE A 256 -32.60 -18.81 12.34
N GLN A 257 -33.33 -19.39 13.29
CA GLN A 257 -32.77 -20.19 14.37
C GLN A 257 -32.82 -21.71 14.11
N TYR A 258 -33.38 -22.15 12.99
CA TYR A 258 -33.53 -23.56 12.65
C TYR A 258 -32.79 -23.87 11.35
N ALA A 259 -32.17 -25.04 11.25
CA ALA A 259 -31.58 -25.51 10.02
C ALA A 259 -32.61 -26.31 9.21
N ASN A 260 -32.69 -26.02 7.91
CA ASN A 260 -33.45 -26.85 6.97
C ASN A 260 -32.67 -28.10 6.54
N SER A 261 -33.25 -28.92 5.67
CA SER A 261 -32.63 -30.16 5.19
C SER A 261 -31.33 -29.97 4.39
N LEU A 262 -31.05 -28.77 3.89
CA LEU A 262 -29.79 -28.40 3.24
C LEU A 262 -28.76 -27.84 4.23
N GLY A 263 -29.14 -27.65 5.49
CA GLY A 263 -28.34 -26.99 6.51
C GLY A 263 -28.22 -25.48 6.28
N THR A 264 -29.25 -24.84 5.69
CA THR A 264 -29.41 -23.39 5.65
C THR A 264 -30.31 -22.96 6.80
N CYS A 265 -30.02 -21.82 7.43
CA CYS A 265 -30.83 -21.32 8.54
C CYS A 265 -32.14 -20.67 8.05
N VAL A 266 -33.25 -21.01 8.70
CA VAL A 266 -34.62 -20.59 8.42
C VAL A 266 -35.33 -20.21 9.72
N SER A 267 -36.38 -19.40 9.63
CA SER A 267 -37.16 -18.96 10.79
C SER A 267 -38.21 -19.97 11.26
N VAL A 268 -38.41 -21.04 10.50
CA VAL A 268 -39.42 -22.08 10.72
C VAL A 268 -38.81 -23.28 11.44
N ASN A 269 -39.48 -23.78 12.48
CA ASN A 269 -39.05 -25.00 13.18
C ASN A 269 -39.22 -26.24 12.28
N CYS A 270 -38.14 -26.65 11.61
CA CYS A 270 -38.14 -27.79 10.71
C CYS A 270 -38.24 -29.16 11.40
N SER A 271 -38.23 -29.19 12.73
CA SER A 271 -38.42 -30.41 13.54
C SER A 271 -39.86 -30.62 13.99
N LYS A 272 -40.82 -29.77 13.57
CA LYS A 272 -42.24 -29.94 13.93
C LYS A 272 -42.84 -31.18 13.26
N THR A 273 -43.73 -31.86 13.98
CA THR A 273 -44.39 -33.09 13.53
C THR A 273 -45.79 -32.87 12.93
N SER A 274 -46.33 -31.65 13.04
CA SER A 274 -47.65 -31.28 12.51
C SER A 274 -47.75 -29.77 12.27
N GLY A 275 -48.84 -29.34 11.62
CA GLY A 275 -49.08 -27.93 11.31
C GLY A 275 -48.18 -27.39 10.20
N TRP A 276 -47.74 -28.23 9.27
CA TRP A 276 -46.98 -27.82 8.08
C TRP A 276 -47.86 -27.02 7.13
N THR A 277 -47.35 -25.86 6.68
CA THR A 277 -47.86 -25.11 5.53
C THR A 277 -46.93 -25.28 4.34
N ASP A 278 -47.38 -24.95 3.13
CA ASP A 278 -46.52 -24.97 1.94
C ASP A 278 -45.29 -24.07 2.11
N ILE A 279 -45.47 -22.92 2.76
CA ILE A 279 -44.36 -21.98 3.09
C ILE A 279 -43.33 -22.67 3.99
N ASP A 280 -43.78 -23.40 5.02
CA ASP A 280 -42.89 -24.14 5.92
C ASP A 280 -42.16 -25.27 5.18
N CYS A 281 -42.88 -26.02 4.33
CA CYS A 281 -42.31 -27.11 3.55
C CYS A 281 -41.27 -26.61 2.56
N GLN A 282 -41.54 -25.50 1.86
CA GLN A 282 -40.57 -24.87 0.97
C GLN A 282 -39.32 -24.39 1.73
N ALA A 283 -39.48 -23.83 2.92
CA ALA A 283 -38.35 -23.37 3.74
C ALA A 283 -37.50 -24.53 4.29
N CYS A 284 -38.16 -25.57 4.83
CA CYS A 284 -37.51 -26.66 5.55
C CYS A 284 -37.08 -27.83 4.66
N ASN A 285 -37.80 -28.08 3.57
CA ASN A 285 -37.58 -29.21 2.67
C ASN A 285 -37.78 -28.77 1.20
N PRO A 286 -36.81 -28.06 0.60
CA PRO A 286 -36.97 -27.51 -0.76
C PRO A 286 -37.31 -28.56 -1.84
N SER A 287 -36.89 -29.82 -1.64
CA SER A 287 -37.22 -30.95 -2.54
C SER A 287 -38.66 -31.46 -2.40
N THR A 288 -39.35 -31.12 -1.31
CA THR A 288 -40.75 -31.48 -1.05
C THR A 288 -41.54 -30.24 -0.59
N PRO A 289 -41.79 -29.27 -1.48
CA PRO A 289 -42.22 -27.93 -1.06
C PRO A 289 -43.71 -27.82 -0.70
N TYR A 290 -44.50 -28.90 -0.77
CA TYR A 290 -45.94 -28.86 -0.55
C TYR A 290 -46.34 -29.58 0.72
N SER A 291 -47.26 -29.02 1.50
CA SER A 291 -47.83 -29.67 2.68
C SER A 291 -48.95 -30.66 2.31
N SER A 292 -49.07 -31.73 3.09
CA SER A 292 -50.22 -32.62 3.02
C SER A 292 -51.50 -31.91 3.48
N LYS A 293 -52.67 -32.39 3.04
CA LYS A 293 -53.98 -31.86 3.48
C LYS A 293 -54.16 -31.88 5.01
N SER A 294 -53.55 -32.85 5.69
CA SER A 294 -53.52 -32.98 7.15
C SER A 294 -52.48 -32.08 7.84
N GLY A 295 -51.60 -31.42 7.09
CA GLY A 295 -50.48 -30.64 7.62
C GLY A 295 -49.45 -31.48 8.38
N SER A 296 -49.42 -32.80 8.16
CA SER A 296 -48.58 -33.73 8.93
C SER A 296 -47.24 -34.02 8.27
N ILE A 297 -47.13 -33.88 6.94
CA ILE A 297 -45.90 -34.17 6.18
C ILE A 297 -45.74 -33.22 4.98
N CYS A 298 -44.49 -33.05 4.52
CA CYS A 298 -44.16 -32.37 3.27
C CYS A 298 -44.02 -33.37 2.10
N GLN A 299 -44.47 -33.00 0.91
CA GLN A 299 -44.58 -33.83 -0.28
C GLN A 299 -44.05 -33.09 -1.53
N SER A 300 -43.65 -33.82 -2.56
CA SER A 300 -43.11 -33.27 -3.81
C SER A 300 -44.16 -32.71 -4.77
N PHE A 301 -45.45 -32.96 -4.51
CA PHE A 301 -46.55 -32.51 -5.35
C PHE A 301 -47.64 -31.86 -4.50
N PRO A 302 -48.38 -30.86 -5.03
CA PRO A 302 -49.47 -30.24 -4.31
C PRO A 302 -50.59 -31.25 -4.03
N SER A 303 -51.19 -31.17 -2.84
CA SER A 303 -52.25 -32.10 -2.39
C SER A 303 -53.43 -32.25 -3.39
N ASN A 304 -53.64 -31.27 -4.27
CA ASN A 304 -54.71 -31.27 -5.27
C ASN A 304 -54.34 -31.96 -6.60
N SER A 305 -53.06 -32.20 -6.91
CA SER A 305 -52.67 -32.75 -8.22
C SER A 305 -52.88 -34.25 -8.37
N ARG A 306 -52.95 -35.01 -7.26
CA ARG A 306 -53.25 -36.45 -7.31
C ARG A 306 -54.66 -36.74 -7.85
N ILE A 307 -55.61 -35.84 -7.63
CA ILE A 307 -56.99 -35.99 -8.13
C ILE A 307 -57.03 -35.88 -9.67
N LEU A 308 -56.14 -35.07 -10.26
CA LEU A 308 -56.08 -34.89 -11.71
C LEU A 308 -55.41 -36.07 -12.41
N VAL A 309 -54.35 -36.66 -11.83
CA VAL A 309 -53.67 -37.82 -12.44
C VAL A 309 -54.56 -39.06 -12.41
N PHE A 310 -55.27 -39.31 -11.30
CA PHE A 310 -56.24 -40.41 -11.26
C PHE A 310 -57.43 -40.16 -12.19
N SER A 311 -57.92 -38.92 -12.31
CA SER A 311 -58.97 -38.60 -13.29
C SER A 311 -58.51 -38.79 -14.72
N PHE A 312 -57.28 -38.43 -15.08
CA PHE A 312 -56.75 -38.65 -16.43
C PHE A 312 -56.54 -40.13 -16.76
N ILE A 313 -56.06 -40.94 -15.80
CA ILE A 313 -55.92 -42.39 -16.00
C ILE A 313 -57.30 -43.06 -16.12
N SER A 314 -58.27 -42.67 -15.30
CA SER A 314 -59.64 -43.15 -15.43
C SER A 314 -60.28 -42.71 -16.76
N PHE A 315 -60.05 -41.47 -17.20
CA PHE A 315 -60.57 -41.00 -18.49
C PHE A 315 -59.92 -41.72 -19.68
N LEU A 316 -58.62 -42.05 -19.60
CA LEU A 316 -57.93 -42.86 -20.62
C LEU A 316 -58.41 -44.32 -20.65
N ILE A 317 -58.75 -44.92 -19.51
CA ILE A 317 -59.36 -46.26 -19.44
C ILE A 317 -60.77 -46.29 -20.04
N PHE A 318 -61.48 -45.15 -20.08
CA PHE A 318 -62.81 -45.06 -20.69
C PHE A 318 -62.79 -44.68 -22.19
N ILE A 319 -61.63 -44.31 -22.75
CA ILE A 319 -61.47 -43.92 -24.16
C ILE A 319 -60.90 -45.06 -25.03
N PHE A 320 -60.36 -46.12 -24.43
CA PHE A 320 -59.95 -47.36 -25.10
C PHE A 320 -60.88 -48.51 -24.73
#